data_AF-A0AAD6PBC8-F1
#
_entry.id   AF-A0AAD6PBC8-F1
#
_cell.length_a   1.000
_cell.length_b   1.000
_cell.length_c   1.000
_cell.angle_alpha   90.00
_cell.angle_beta   90.00
_cell.angle_gamma   90.00
#
_symmetry.space_group_name_H-M   'P 1'
#
loop_
_entity.id
_entity.type
_entity.pdbx_description
1 polymer ?
#
loop_
_entity_poly.entity_id
_entity_poly.type
_entity_poly.pdbx_seq_one_letter_code
_entity_poly.pdbx_strand_id
1 'polypeptide(L)'
;MQTKSPTQRFSFIKASLSSSTSNSTVSAPKREKDPKKRIVITGMGLVSVFGNDVDAYYDKLLSGESGIGTIDRFDASKFPTRFGGQIRGFSAQGYIDGKNDRRLDDCLRYCIVAGKKALEDADLGGDNLSKVDKEKAGVLVGTGMGGLTVFSDGVQSLIEKGHRKITPFFIPLCYNKHGFCLACN
;
A
#
# COMPACT_ATOMS: atom_id res chain seq x y z
N MET A 1 61.60 32.86 -13.94
CA MET A 1 60.69 32.84 -15.11
C MET A 1 59.27 32.92 -14.57
N GLN A 2 58.71 34.13 -14.48
CA GLN A 2 57.75 34.72 -15.43
C GLN A 2 56.46 33.87 -15.55
N THR A 3 55.22 34.35 -15.43
CA THR A 3 54.56 35.64 -15.14
C THR A 3 53.04 35.28 -15.19
N LYS A 4 52.11 35.85 -14.42
CA LYS A 4 51.30 37.05 -14.73
C LYS A 4 50.19 37.11 -13.65
N SER A 5 50.11 38.15 -12.82
CA SER A 5 49.37 39.43 -13.00
C SER A 5 47.91 39.38 -12.49
N PRO A 6 47.35 40.52 -12.03
CA PRO A 6 46.44 40.59 -10.88
C PRO A 6 44.96 40.62 -11.24
N THR A 7 44.16 40.19 -10.27
CA THR A 7 42.70 40.14 -10.25
C THR A 7 42.09 41.53 -10.35
N GLN A 8 41.48 41.85 -11.50
CA GLN A 8 40.62 43.03 -11.69
C GLN A 8 39.19 42.69 -11.24
N ARG A 9 38.66 43.55 -10.35
CA ARG A 9 37.27 43.55 -9.86
C ARG A 9 36.28 43.62 -11.02
N PHE A 10 35.41 42.63 -11.15
CA PHE A 10 34.15 42.78 -11.88
C PHE A 10 33.00 43.00 -10.89
N SER A 11 32.35 44.15 -11.07
CA SER A 11 31.13 44.57 -10.39
C SER A 11 29.99 43.64 -10.81
N PHE A 12 29.47 42.85 -9.86
CA PHE A 12 28.23 42.11 -10.05
C PHE A 12 27.03 42.98 -9.67
N ILE A 13 26.14 43.05 -10.65
CA ILE A 13 24.87 43.77 -10.69
C ILE A 13 24.04 43.51 -9.41
N LYS A 14 23.55 44.59 -8.80
CA LYS A 14 22.50 44.58 -7.77
C LYS A 14 21.22 44.01 -8.38
N ALA A 15 20.99 42.70 -8.24
CA ALA A 15 19.68 42.11 -8.40
C ALA A 15 18.93 42.27 -7.07
N SER A 16 17.93 43.15 -7.04
CA SER A 16 16.95 43.20 -5.95
C SER A 16 16.06 41.96 -6.04
N LEU A 17 16.43 40.88 -5.35
CA LEU A 17 15.48 39.83 -5.02
C LEU A 17 14.67 40.30 -3.82
N SER A 18 13.46 40.77 -4.07
CA SER A 18 12.43 40.87 -3.05
C SER A 18 12.15 39.47 -2.51
N SER A 19 12.65 39.16 -1.32
CA SER A 19 12.29 37.95 -0.58
C SER A 19 10.83 38.07 -0.14
N SER A 20 9.90 37.70 -1.01
CA SER A 20 8.55 37.37 -0.62
C SER A 20 8.58 36.00 0.06
N THR A 21 8.96 35.97 1.33
CA THR A 21 8.72 34.82 2.19
C THR A 21 7.22 34.75 2.40
N SER A 22 6.51 34.10 1.48
CA SER A 22 5.13 33.69 1.70
C SER A 22 5.15 32.62 2.78
N ASN A 23 5.09 33.04 4.03
CA ASN A 23 4.67 32.17 5.12
C ASN A 23 3.21 31.79 4.83
N SER A 24 3.00 30.71 4.08
CA SER A 24 1.70 30.05 4.02
C SER A 24 1.48 29.37 5.36
N THR A 25 0.96 30.13 6.33
CA THR A 25 0.32 29.53 7.50
C THR A 25 -0.86 28.73 6.98
N VAL A 26 -0.68 27.43 6.78
CA VAL A 26 -1.78 26.52 6.43
C VAL A 26 -2.68 26.46 7.65
N SER A 27 -3.73 27.30 7.64
CA SER A 27 -4.80 27.21 8.62
C SER A 27 -5.39 25.80 8.57
N ALA A 28 -5.64 25.20 9.75
CA ALA A 28 -6.30 23.91 9.83
C ALA A 28 -7.60 23.94 8.99
N PRO A 29 -7.89 22.88 8.20
CA PRO A 29 -9.07 22.84 7.35
C PRO A 29 -10.31 23.03 8.20
N LYS A 30 -11.12 24.04 7.87
CA LYS A 30 -12.37 24.34 8.56
C LYS A 30 -13.32 23.18 8.32
N ARG A 31 -13.92 22.65 9.40
CA ARG A 31 -14.89 21.55 9.34
C ARG A 31 -16.00 21.87 8.34
N GLU A 32 -16.16 21.02 7.33
CA GLU A 32 -17.26 21.12 6.36
C GLU A 32 -18.61 20.92 7.08
N LYS A 33 -19.53 21.84 6.85
CA LYS A 33 -20.86 21.88 7.49
C LYS A 33 -21.95 21.34 6.57
N ASP A 34 -21.73 21.35 5.25
CA ASP A 34 -22.68 20.81 4.29
C ASP A 34 -22.76 19.28 4.40
N PRO A 35 -23.90 18.70 4.81
CA PRO A 35 -24.03 17.25 4.96
C PRO A 35 -23.77 16.47 3.66
N LYS A 36 -23.96 17.08 2.48
CA LYS A 36 -23.70 16.42 1.18
C LYS A 36 -22.22 16.32 0.84
N LYS A 37 -21.37 17.11 1.49
CA LYS A 37 -19.91 17.14 1.28
C LYS A 37 -19.13 16.51 2.43
N ARG A 38 -19.82 16.19 3.53
CA ARG A 38 -19.21 15.57 4.69
C ARG A 38 -18.91 14.10 4.41
N ILE A 39 -17.64 13.76 4.53
CA ILE A 39 -17.15 12.39 4.44
C ILE A 39 -16.98 11.86 5.86
N VAL A 40 -17.44 10.63 6.08
CA VAL A 40 -17.30 9.92 7.35
C VAL A 40 -16.69 8.54 7.09
N ILE A 41 -15.99 8.01 8.09
CA ILE A 41 -15.50 6.64 8.09
C ILE A 41 -16.57 5.80 8.80
N THR A 42 -17.12 4.82 8.11
CA THR A 42 -18.22 3.98 8.63
C THR A 42 -17.77 2.59 9.05
N GLY A 43 -16.63 2.12 8.53
CA GLY A 43 -16.06 0.84 8.91
C GLY A 43 -14.57 0.78 8.59
N MET A 44 -13.87 -0.08 9.33
CA MET A 44 -12.43 -0.27 9.23
C MET A 44 -12.10 -1.76 9.12
N GLY A 45 -11.05 -2.05 8.37
CA GLY A 45 -10.55 -3.40 8.23
C GLY A 45 -9.07 -3.37 7.94
N LEU A 46 -8.33 -4.29 8.54
CA LEU A 46 -6.88 -4.35 8.42
C LEU A 46 -6.37 -5.77 8.42
N VAL A 47 -5.17 -5.94 7.87
CA VAL A 47 -4.34 -7.12 8.02
C VAL A 47 -2.94 -6.63 8.32
N SER A 48 -2.41 -6.99 9.48
CA SER A 48 -1.15 -6.49 10.00
C SER A 48 -0.33 -7.59 10.67
N VAL A 49 0.88 -7.25 11.11
CA VAL A 49 1.76 -8.12 11.90
C VAL A 49 1.13 -8.57 13.22
N PHE A 50 0.16 -7.82 13.74
CA PHE A 50 -0.57 -8.14 14.96
C PHE A 50 -1.85 -8.93 14.73
N GLY A 51 -2.15 -9.28 13.47
CA GLY A 51 -3.36 -10.01 13.09
C GLY A 51 -4.29 -9.16 12.23
N ASN A 52 -5.54 -9.60 12.16
CA ASN A 52 -6.57 -9.05 11.28
C ASN A 52 -7.77 -8.45 12.06
N ASP A 53 -7.62 -8.27 13.35
CA ASP A 53 -8.62 -7.68 14.25
C ASP A 53 -8.25 -6.24 14.56
N VAL A 54 -9.21 -5.33 14.46
CA VAL A 54 -8.97 -3.88 14.56
C VAL A 54 -8.73 -3.46 16.00
N ASP A 55 -9.50 -4.00 16.93
CA ASP A 55 -9.40 -3.67 18.35
C ASP A 55 -8.10 -4.23 18.93
N ALA A 56 -7.80 -5.50 18.65
CA ALA A 56 -6.55 -6.11 19.08
C ALA A 56 -5.31 -5.41 18.49
N TYR A 57 -5.39 -4.94 17.24
CA TYR A 57 -4.33 -4.13 16.65
C TYR A 57 -4.17 -2.80 17.39
N TYR A 58 -5.27 -2.11 17.68
CA TYR A 58 -5.26 -0.82 18.35
C TYR A 58 -4.71 -0.93 19.78
N ASP A 59 -5.14 -1.93 20.55
CA ASP A 59 -4.67 -2.18 21.91
C ASP A 59 -3.16 -2.44 21.94
N LYS A 60 -2.64 -3.21 20.99
CA LYS A 60 -1.21 -3.49 20.85
C LYS A 60 -0.38 -2.26 20.49
N LEU A 61 -0.95 -1.35 19.69
CA LEU A 61 -0.32 -0.06 19.43
C LEU A 61 -0.28 0.80 20.69
N LEU A 62 -1.37 0.84 21.46
CA LEU A 62 -1.43 1.59 22.72
C LEU A 62 -0.46 1.01 23.76
N SER A 63 -0.25 -0.31 23.78
CA SER A 63 0.71 -0.96 24.67
C SER A 63 2.16 -0.82 24.19
N GLY A 64 2.41 -0.26 23.00
CA GLY A 64 3.74 -0.13 22.43
C GLY A 64 4.40 -1.46 22.07
N GLU A 65 3.61 -2.49 21.74
CA GLU A 65 4.15 -3.78 21.31
C GLU A 65 4.88 -3.62 19.95
N SER A 66 6.01 -4.32 19.77
CA SER A 66 6.73 -4.34 18.49
C SER A 66 6.39 -5.61 17.73
N GLY A 67 5.90 -5.47 16.49
CA GLY A 67 5.65 -6.60 15.59
C GLY A 67 6.88 -7.02 14.76
N ILE A 68 8.05 -6.47 15.04
CA ILE A 68 9.29 -6.78 14.33
C ILE A 68 9.93 -8.03 14.93
N GLY A 69 10.25 -9.00 14.07
CA GLY A 69 10.97 -10.20 14.46
C GLY A 69 12.00 -10.60 13.42
N THR A 70 12.66 -11.75 13.64
CA THR A 70 13.54 -12.36 12.63
C THR A 70 12.74 -12.74 11.39
N ILE A 71 13.36 -12.57 10.21
CA ILE A 71 12.80 -13.02 8.94
C ILE A 71 12.88 -14.55 8.90
N ASP A 72 11.73 -15.19 8.71
CA ASP A 72 11.56 -16.66 8.68
C ASP A 72 10.89 -17.15 7.38
N ARG A 73 10.39 -16.24 6.53
CA ARG A 73 9.76 -16.58 5.24
C ARG A 73 10.76 -17.03 4.16
N PHE A 74 12.03 -16.63 4.28
CA PHE A 74 13.12 -17.08 3.42
C PHE A 74 14.44 -17.08 4.20
N ASP A 75 15.46 -17.74 3.67
CA ASP A 75 16.79 -17.74 4.29
C ASP A 75 17.45 -16.36 4.18
N ALA A 76 17.33 -15.58 5.26
CA ALA A 76 17.90 -14.25 5.37
C ALA A 76 19.38 -14.27 5.84
N SER A 77 20.01 -15.43 6.09
CA SER A 77 21.33 -15.52 6.74
C SER A 77 22.44 -14.74 6.02
N LYS A 78 22.39 -14.71 4.68
CA LYS A 78 23.37 -14.03 3.81
C LYS A 78 23.12 -12.54 3.63
N PHE A 79 21.99 -12.02 4.13
CA PHE A 79 21.61 -10.62 3.96
C PHE A 79 22.12 -9.76 5.13
N PRO A 80 22.44 -8.48 4.87
CA PRO A 80 22.83 -7.55 5.93
C PRO A 80 21.69 -7.28 6.92
N THR A 81 20.44 -7.27 6.43
CA THR A 81 19.23 -7.08 7.23
C THR A 81 18.48 -8.40 7.37
N ARG A 82 18.20 -8.80 8.62
CA ARG A 82 17.63 -10.14 8.96
C ARG A 82 16.35 -10.08 9.81
N PHE A 83 15.81 -8.89 10.00
CA PHE A 83 14.59 -8.67 10.77
C PHE A 83 13.56 -7.89 9.94
N GLY A 84 12.29 -8.08 10.24
CA GLY A 84 11.18 -7.44 9.55
C GLY A 84 9.83 -7.72 10.20
N GLY A 85 8.84 -6.89 9.85
CA GLY A 85 7.45 -7.08 10.26
C GLY A 85 6.74 -8.05 9.34
N GLN A 86 6.76 -9.34 9.71
CA GLN A 86 6.10 -10.38 8.92
C GLN A 86 4.70 -10.66 9.45
N ILE A 87 3.72 -10.72 8.55
CA ILE A 87 2.35 -11.13 8.88
C ILE A 87 2.36 -12.65 9.03
N ARG A 88 2.03 -13.14 10.23
CA ARG A 88 2.01 -14.57 10.58
C ARG A 88 0.57 -15.05 10.78
N GLY A 89 0.33 -16.32 10.47
CA GLY A 89 -0.99 -16.95 10.68
C GLY A 89 -2.11 -16.34 9.82
N PHE A 90 -1.78 -15.66 8.72
CA PHE A 90 -2.79 -15.12 7.82
C PHE A 90 -3.58 -16.25 7.15
N SER A 91 -4.91 -16.15 7.21
CA SER A 91 -5.84 -16.99 6.47
C SER A 91 -6.80 -16.13 5.68
N ALA A 92 -6.94 -16.45 4.39
CA ALA A 92 -7.97 -15.88 3.52
C ALA A 92 -9.25 -16.74 3.47
N GLN A 93 -9.32 -17.79 4.30
CA GLN A 93 -10.44 -18.72 4.31
C GLN A 93 -11.75 -18.00 4.65
N GLY A 94 -12.81 -18.29 3.89
CA GLY A 94 -14.10 -17.58 4.00
C GLY A 94 -14.15 -16.25 3.25
N TYR A 95 -13.01 -15.63 2.95
CA TYR A 95 -12.94 -14.35 2.25
C TYR A 95 -12.59 -14.50 0.76
N ILE A 96 -11.76 -15.47 0.40
CA ILE A 96 -11.32 -15.70 -1.00
C ILE A 96 -11.60 -17.16 -1.36
N ASP A 97 -12.13 -17.37 -2.57
CA ASP A 97 -12.28 -18.72 -3.12
C ASP A 97 -10.90 -19.41 -3.28
N GLY A 98 -10.82 -20.70 -2.95
CA GLY A 98 -9.55 -21.43 -2.89
C GLY A 98 -8.79 -21.47 -4.22
N LYS A 99 -9.48 -21.37 -5.37
CA LYS A 99 -8.83 -21.28 -6.68
C LYS A 99 -8.13 -19.93 -6.88
N ASN A 100 -8.73 -18.85 -6.39
CA ASN A 100 -8.16 -17.50 -6.48
C ASN A 100 -7.10 -17.28 -5.41
N ASP A 101 -7.29 -17.84 -4.22
CA ASP A 101 -6.34 -17.73 -3.10
C ASP A 101 -4.93 -18.22 -3.47
N ARG A 102 -4.85 -19.30 -4.27
CA ARG A 102 -3.58 -19.87 -4.74
C ARG A 102 -2.89 -19.07 -5.85
N ARG A 103 -3.61 -18.15 -6.50
CA ARG A 103 -3.10 -17.39 -7.66
C ARG A 103 -2.72 -15.97 -7.27
N LEU A 104 -3.38 -15.41 -6.27
CA LEU A 104 -3.17 -14.04 -5.84
C LEU A 104 -1.87 -13.90 -5.06
N ASP A 105 -1.17 -12.80 -5.28
CA ASP A 105 -0.07 -12.38 -4.41
C ASP A 105 -0.59 -12.02 -3.02
N ASP A 106 0.26 -12.18 -2.00
CA ASP A 106 -0.09 -11.86 -0.63
C ASP A 106 -0.55 -10.41 -0.44
N CYS A 107 0.04 -9.45 -1.18
CA CYS A 107 -0.42 -8.06 -1.17
C CYS A 107 -1.91 -7.96 -1.55
N LEU A 108 -2.34 -8.68 -2.59
CA LEU A 108 -3.74 -8.68 -3.03
C LEU A 108 -4.64 -9.40 -2.02
N ARG A 109 -4.17 -10.53 -1.47
CA ARG A 109 -4.91 -11.29 -0.46
C ARG A 109 -5.18 -10.44 0.78
N TYR A 110 -4.17 -9.71 1.26
CA TYR A 110 -4.32 -8.80 2.40
C TYR A 110 -5.31 -7.67 2.09
N CYS A 111 -5.22 -7.04 0.91
CA CYS A 111 -6.15 -5.99 0.52
C CYS A 111 -7.61 -6.47 0.44
N ILE A 112 -7.85 -7.65 -0.14
CA ILE A 112 -9.20 -8.20 -0.27
C ILE A 112 -9.78 -8.54 1.11
N VAL A 113 -9.02 -9.20 1.97
CA VAL A 113 -9.47 -9.55 3.33
C VAL A 113 -9.73 -8.28 4.16
N ALA A 114 -8.80 -7.32 4.15
CA ALA A 114 -8.98 -6.06 4.86
C ALA A 114 -10.20 -5.27 4.36
N GLY A 115 -10.39 -5.20 3.03
CA GLY A 115 -11.53 -4.52 2.43
C GLY A 115 -12.87 -5.18 2.77
N LYS A 116 -12.94 -6.52 2.74
CA LYS A 116 -14.16 -7.24 3.15
C LYS A 116 -14.49 -7.03 4.62
N LYS A 117 -13.49 -7.09 5.50
CA LYS A 117 -13.66 -6.78 6.92
C LYS A 117 -14.16 -5.35 7.15
N ALA A 118 -13.65 -4.37 6.39
CA ALA A 118 -14.13 -2.98 6.48
C ALA A 118 -15.60 -2.83 6.06
N LEU A 119 -16.06 -3.61 5.07
CA LEU A 119 -17.47 -3.64 4.67
C LEU A 119 -18.34 -4.33 5.71
N GLU A 120 -17.85 -5.41 6.32
CA GLU A 120 -18.53 -6.10 7.43
C GLU A 120 -18.71 -5.17 8.64
N ASP A 121 -17.65 -4.46 9.03
CA ASP A 121 -17.67 -3.48 10.14
C ASP A 121 -18.63 -2.30 9.86
N ALA A 122 -18.75 -1.89 8.59
CA ALA A 122 -19.70 -0.87 8.17
C ALA A 122 -21.17 -1.34 8.07
N ASP A 123 -21.46 -2.62 8.37
CA ASP A 123 -22.74 -3.28 8.11
C ASP A 123 -23.19 -3.23 6.63
N LEU A 124 -22.22 -3.23 5.72
CA LEU A 124 -22.40 -3.22 4.26
C LEU A 124 -21.93 -4.54 3.59
N GLY A 125 -21.56 -5.54 4.38
CA GLY A 125 -21.15 -6.88 3.92
C GLY A 125 -22.33 -7.84 3.70
N GLY A 126 -22.07 -8.96 3.02
CA GLY A 126 -23.01 -10.07 2.87
C GLY A 126 -24.35 -9.69 2.24
N ASP A 127 -25.45 -9.98 2.93
CA ASP A 127 -26.82 -9.72 2.45
C ASP A 127 -27.14 -8.22 2.31
N ASN A 128 -26.42 -7.38 3.07
CA ASN A 128 -26.55 -5.92 3.04
C ASN A 128 -25.85 -5.28 1.85
N LEU A 129 -25.05 -6.03 1.08
CA LEU A 129 -24.40 -5.54 -0.13
C LEU A 129 -25.41 -5.07 -1.18
N SER A 130 -26.64 -5.61 -1.15
CA SER A 130 -27.76 -5.18 -1.98
C SER A 130 -28.23 -3.75 -1.73
N LYS A 131 -27.92 -3.18 -0.56
CA LYS A 131 -28.24 -1.79 -0.18
C LYS A 131 -27.27 -0.78 -0.78
N VAL A 132 -26.13 -1.24 -1.31
CA VAL A 132 -25.10 -0.37 -1.89
C VAL A 132 -25.43 -0.09 -3.34
N ASP A 133 -25.62 1.18 -3.66
CA ASP A 133 -25.75 1.64 -5.04
C ASP A 133 -24.38 1.51 -5.77
N LYS A 134 -24.28 0.51 -6.64
CA LYS A 134 -23.05 0.19 -7.39
C LYS A 134 -22.63 1.32 -8.34
N GLU A 135 -23.53 2.22 -8.76
CA GLU A 135 -23.17 3.36 -9.60
C GLU A 135 -22.51 4.50 -8.80
N LYS A 136 -22.72 4.52 -7.48
CA LYS A 136 -22.13 5.52 -6.57
C LYS A 136 -21.00 4.97 -5.71
N ALA A 137 -20.81 3.65 -5.70
CA ALA A 137 -19.73 2.99 -5.00
C ALA A 137 -18.44 3.01 -5.84
N GLY A 138 -17.35 3.46 -5.23
CA GLY A 138 -16.02 3.46 -5.84
C GLY A 138 -15.02 2.72 -4.95
N VAL A 139 -14.01 2.10 -5.56
CA VAL A 139 -12.91 1.46 -4.86
C VAL A 139 -11.61 2.14 -5.24
N LEU A 140 -10.89 2.62 -4.22
CA LEU A 140 -9.56 3.20 -4.38
C LEU A 140 -8.58 2.45 -3.47
N VAL A 141 -7.74 1.62 -4.08
CA VAL A 141 -6.71 0.86 -3.39
C VAL A 141 -5.39 1.09 -4.09
N GLY A 142 -4.36 1.42 -3.31
CA GLY A 142 -3.00 1.64 -3.78
C GLY A 142 -2.02 0.65 -3.16
N THR A 143 -0.95 0.35 -3.90
CA THR A 143 0.19 -0.42 -3.42
C THR A 143 1.47 0.26 -3.88
N GLY A 144 2.55 0.14 -3.11
CA GLY A 144 3.87 0.66 -3.49
C GLY A 144 4.57 -0.25 -4.50
N MET A 145 4.80 -1.51 -4.12
CA MET A 145 5.55 -2.46 -4.95
C MET A 145 4.68 -3.54 -5.62
N GLY A 146 3.43 -3.71 -5.19
CA GLY A 146 2.54 -4.73 -5.75
C GLY A 146 3.03 -6.17 -5.52
N GLY A 147 2.75 -7.03 -6.49
CA GLY A 147 2.94 -8.48 -6.37
C GLY A 147 4.37 -8.92 -6.67
N LEU A 148 5.30 -8.60 -5.78
CA LEU A 148 6.72 -8.91 -5.97
C LEU A 148 7.05 -10.39 -5.96
N THR A 149 6.33 -11.19 -5.17
CA THR A 149 6.56 -12.64 -5.12
C THR A 149 6.23 -13.25 -6.48
N VAL A 150 5.07 -12.88 -7.05
CA VAL A 150 4.66 -13.32 -8.39
C VAL A 150 5.66 -12.86 -9.46
N PHE A 151 6.16 -11.64 -9.36
CA PHE A 151 7.17 -11.13 -10.28
C PHE A 151 8.46 -11.96 -10.22
N SER A 152 8.98 -12.19 -9.02
CA SER A 152 10.20 -12.98 -8.80
C SER A 152 10.06 -14.40 -9.33
N ASP A 153 8.94 -15.07 -9.03
CA ASP A 153 8.67 -16.44 -9.47
C ASP A 153 8.54 -16.54 -11.00
N GLY A 154 7.93 -15.53 -11.63
CA GLY A 154 7.79 -15.49 -13.09
C GLY A 154 9.11 -15.21 -13.80
N VAL A 155 9.95 -14.32 -13.26
CA VAL A 155 11.30 -14.09 -13.78
C VAL A 155 12.15 -15.35 -13.65
N GLN A 156 12.11 -16.02 -12.51
CA GLN A 156 12.85 -17.27 -12.30
C GLN A 156 12.36 -18.37 -13.26
N SER A 157 11.04 -18.51 -13.43
CA SER A 157 10.47 -19.47 -14.38
C SER A 157 10.87 -19.17 -15.84
N LEU A 158 10.97 -17.90 -16.22
CA LEU A 158 11.43 -17.49 -17.54
C LEU A 158 12.91 -17.87 -17.76
N ILE A 159 13.77 -17.62 -16.78
CA ILE A 159 15.21 -17.92 -16.87
C ILE A 159 15.45 -19.44 -16.94
N GLU A 160 14.79 -20.21 -16.09
CA GLU A 160 15.03 -21.66 -15.98
C GLU A 160 14.34 -22.48 -17.08
N LYS A 161 13.11 -22.09 -17.46
CA LYS A 161 12.22 -22.93 -18.28
C LYS A 161 11.77 -22.28 -19.59
N GLY A 162 12.18 -21.04 -19.82
CA GLY A 162 11.87 -20.28 -21.03
C GLY A 162 10.44 -19.73 -21.09
N HIS A 163 10.20 -18.93 -22.13
CA HIS A 163 8.98 -18.12 -22.29
C HIS A 163 7.67 -18.92 -22.32
N ARG A 164 7.69 -20.20 -22.72
CA ARG A 164 6.48 -21.05 -22.81
C ARG A 164 5.90 -21.44 -21.45
N LYS A 165 6.66 -21.27 -20.36
CA LYS A 165 6.23 -21.61 -19.00
C LYS A 165 5.76 -20.39 -18.18
N ILE A 166 5.78 -19.19 -18.77
CA ILE A 166 5.14 -18.03 -18.14
C ILE A 166 3.63 -18.23 -18.16
N THR A 167 3.00 -18.08 -16.99
CA THR A 167 1.55 -18.11 -16.88
C THR A 167 0.93 -16.89 -17.56
N PRO A 168 -0.17 -17.04 -18.33
CA PRO A 168 -0.87 -15.89 -18.93
C PRO A 168 -1.41 -14.91 -17.87
N PHE A 169 -1.53 -15.35 -16.61
CA PHE A 169 -1.93 -14.52 -15.49
C PHE A 169 -0.76 -13.73 -14.85
N PHE A 170 0.46 -13.87 -15.35
CA PHE A 170 1.65 -13.23 -14.77
C PHE A 170 1.50 -11.70 -14.71
N ILE A 171 1.17 -11.07 -15.83
CA ILE A 171 1.01 -9.61 -15.90
C ILE A 171 -0.18 -9.12 -15.05
N PRO A 172 -1.38 -9.72 -15.12
CA PRO A 172 -2.49 -9.41 -14.21
C PRO A 172 -2.14 -9.51 -12.72
N LEU A 173 -1.38 -10.53 -12.32
CA LEU A 173 -1.10 -10.77 -10.90
C LEU A 173 0.08 -9.92 -10.40
N CYS A 174 1.06 -9.64 -11.26
CA CYS A 174 2.22 -8.80 -10.95
C CYS A 174 1.86 -7.32 -10.89
N TYR A 175 1.17 -6.80 -11.92
CA TYR A 175 0.76 -5.40 -11.98
C TYR A 175 -0.57 -5.23 -11.27
N ASN A 176 -0.52 -4.56 -10.12
CA ASN A 176 -1.60 -4.46 -9.15
C ASN A 176 -2.69 -3.45 -9.57
N LYS A 177 -3.29 -3.63 -10.76
CA LYS A 177 -4.54 -2.96 -11.14
C LYS A 177 -5.77 -3.76 -10.72
N HIS A 178 -5.61 -5.00 -10.24
CA HIS A 178 -6.73 -5.88 -9.91
C HIS A 178 -7.39 -5.60 -8.55
N GLY A 179 -6.78 -4.81 -7.66
CA GLY A 179 -7.50 -4.21 -6.52
C GLY A 179 -8.65 -3.28 -6.93
N PHE A 180 -8.65 -2.80 -8.18
CA PHE A 180 -9.68 -1.89 -8.73
C PHE A 180 -10.91 -2.62 -9.32
N CYS A 181 -10.82 -3.90 -9.68
CA CYS A 181 -11.83 -4.56 -10.51
C CYS A 181 -12.57 -5.73 -9.84
N LEU A 182 -12.03 -6.33 -8.77
CA LEU A 182 -12.67 -7.51 -8.15
C LEU A 182 -13.86 -7.19 -7.22
N ALA A 183 -14.17 -5.91 -6.97
CA ALA A 183 -15.31 -5.49 -6.16
C ALA A 183 -16.55 -5.09 -6.99
N CYS A 184 -16.45 -5.02 -8.31
CA CYS A 184 -17.56 -4.67 -9.20
C CYS A 184 -17.90 -5.85 -10.12
N ASN A 185 -18.58 -6.85 -9.56
CA ASN A 185 -19.62 -7.61 -10.27
C ASN A 185 -20.63 -8.11 -9.25
#